data_AF-A0AAV5IJP3-F1
#
_entry.id   AF-A0AAV5IJP3-F1
#
_cell.length_a   1.000
_cell.length_b   1.000
_cell.length_c   1.000
_cell.angle_alpha   90.00
_cell.angle_beta   90.00
_cell.angle_gamma   90.00
#
_symmetry.space_group_name_H-M   'P 1'
#
loop_
_entity.id
_entity.type
_entity.pdbx_description
1 polymer ?
#
loop_
_entity_poly.entity_id
_entity_poly.type
_entity_poly.pdbx_seq_one_letter_code
_entity_poly.pdbx_strand_id
1 'polypeptide(L)'
;MNPENFKLIVNGQGTLSREGTLRIGSYNALLRSSLPENLRYHKSEEETYEPSHNAFRTAFPQGFAWEVIKAYSRPPVICYKFRHWGYFEGPFKGHALTREVVEFYGIGVMKVCPKERTQSSY
;
A
#
# COMPACT_ATOMS: atom_id res chain seq x y z
N MET A 1 -12.95 -12.44 2.03
CA MET A 1 -11.52 -12.75 2.26
C MET A 1 -11.43 -13.51 3.58
N ASN A 2 -11.04 -14.79 3.55
CA ASN A 2 -10.84 -15.56 4.77
C ASN A 2 -9.64 -14.98 5.56
N PRO A 3 -9.81 -14.51 6.82
CA PRO A 3 -8.76 -13.89 7.61
C PRO A 3 -7.50 -14.76 7.74
N GLU A 4 -7.67 -16.09 7.87
CA GLU A 4 -6.59 -17.03 8.09
C GLU A 4 -5.70 -17.25 6.85
N ASN A 5 -6.21 -16.92 5.67
CA ASN A 5 -5.50 -17.13 4.41
C ASN A 5 -4.81 -15.86 3.88
N PHE A 6 -5.01 -14.70 4.52
CA PHE A 6 -4.39 -13.47 4.07
C PHE A 6 -2.91 -13.42 4.46
N LYS A 7 -2.06 -13.22 3.46
CA LYS A 7 -0.62 -13.03 3.63
C LYS A 7 -0.18 -11.88 2.73
N LEU A 8 0.46 -10.87 3.32
CA LEU A 8 1.03 -9.74 2.60
C LEU A 8 2.56 -9.76 2.74
N ILE A 9 3.25 -9.69 1.60
CA ILE A 9 4.71 -9.58 1.51
C ILE A 9 5.01 -8.35 0.67
N VAL A 10 5.86 -7.47 1.19
CA VAL A 10 6.17 -6.18 0.55
C VAL A 10 7.68 -5.98 0.58
N ASN A 11 8.28 -5.59 -0.55
CA ASN A 11 9.70 -5.20 -0.66
C ASN A 11 10.68 -6.17 0.03
N GLY A 12 10.46 -7.49 -0.15
CA GLY A 12 11.32 -8.54 0.41
C GLY A 12 11.23 -8.72 1.93
N GLN A 13 10.27 -8.08 2.60
CA GLN A 13 10.06 -8.18 4.04
C GLN A 13 9.35 -9.47 4.45
N GLY A 14 9.38 -9.77 5.76
CA GLY A 14 8.62 -10.87 6.34
C GLY A 14 7.11 -10.77 6.09
N THR A 15 6.44 -11.92 6.10
CA THR A 15 4.99 -12.02 5.86
C THR A 15 4.18 -11.34 6.97
N LEU A 16 3.20 -10.51 6.57
CA LEU A 16 2.20 -9.92 7.46
C LEU A 16 0.89 -10.70 7.40
N SER A 17 0.32 -10.99 8.57
CA SER A 17 -1.07 -11.45 8.70
C SER A 17 -2.04 -10.28 8.50
N ARG A 18 -3.33 -10.58 8.42
CA ARG A 18 -4.37 -9.55 8.32
C ARG A 18 -4.35 -8.65 9.55
N GLU A 19 -4.33 -9.24 10.74
CA GLU A 19 -4.32 -8.53 12.02
C GLU A 19 -3.07 -7.68 12.15
N GLY A 20 -1.91 -8.22 11.74
CA GLY A 20 -0.66 -7.48 11.69
C GLY A 20 -0.72 -6.28 10.75
N THR A 21 -1.33 -6.45 9.57
CA THR A 21 -1.49 -5.38 8.56
C THR A 21 -2.43 -4.28 9.07
N LEU A 22 -3.55 -4.64 9.69
CA LEU A 22 -4.49 -3.69 10.28
C LEU A 22 -3.84 -2.90 11.41
N ARG A 23 -3.06 -3.57 12.26
CA ARG A 23 -2.39 -2.96 13.42
C ARG A 23 -1.36 -1.91 13.00
N ILE A 24 -0.57 -2.17 11.95
CA ILE A 24 0.47 -1.21 11.51
C ILE A 24 -0.06 -0.17 10.52
N GLY A 25 -1.16 -0.47 9.84
CA GLY A 25 -1.77 0.39 8.83
C GLY A 25 -1.25 0.14 7.41
N SER A 26 -2.10 0.46 6.43
CA SER A 26 -1.85 0.20 5.01
C SER A 26 -0.60 0.93 4.50
N TYR A 27 -0.41 2.20 4.85
CA TYR A 27 0.75 2.99 4.43
C TYR A 27 2.06 2.40 4.95
N ASN A 28 2.12 2.12 6.26
CA ASN A 28 3.29 1.50 6.86
C ASN A 28 3.57 0.14 6.24
N ALA A 29 2.54 -0.70 6.06
CA ALA A 29 2.66 -2.02 5.45
C ALA A 29 3.22 -1.97 4.02
N LEU A 30 2.75 -1.04 3.19
CA LEU A 30 3.17 -0.89 1.80
C LEU A 30 4.53 -0.21 1.63
N LEU A 31 4.94 0.63 2.59
CA LEU A 31 6.21 1.35 2.55
C LEU A 31 7.33 0.66 3.34
N ARG A 32 7.07 -0.51 3.94
CA ARG A 32 8.13 -1.30 4.58
C ARG A 32 9.23 -1.59 3.56
N SER A 33 10.48 -1.50 3.99
CA SER A 33 11.63 -1.62 3.10
C SER A 33 12.77 -2.34 3.77
N SER A 34 13.51 -3.16 3.00
CA SER A 34 14.76 -3.80 3.43
C SER A 34 15.98 -2.91 3.24
N LEU A 35 15.81 -1.69 2.74
CA LEU A 35 16.93 -0.77 2.49
C LEU A 35 17.70 -0.47 3.79
N PRO A 36 18.99 -0.09 3.72
CA PRO A 36 19.74 0.45 4.86
C PRO A 36 19.04 1.66 5.49
N GLU A 37 19.19 1.87 6.80
CA GLU A 37 18.46 2.91 7.55
C GLU A 37 18.66 4.32 6.97
N ASN A 38 19.86 4.65 6.53
CA ASN A 38 20.19 5.93 5.91
C ASN A 38 19.50 6.16 4.55
N LEU A 39 18.89 5.12 3.96
CA LEU A 39 18.13 5.19 2.71
C LEU A 39 16.62 5.02 2.94
N ARG A 40 16.17 4.88 4.19
CA ARG A 40 14.75 4.80 4.55
C ARG A 40 14.20 6.18 4.86
N TYR A 41 13.61 6.82 3.85
CA TYR A 41 12.91 8.10 4.02
C TYR A 41 11.62 7.99 4.83
N HIS A 42 11.00 6.80 4.85
CA HIS A 42 9.86 6.49 5.71
C HIS A 42 10.22 5.35 6.65
N LYS A 43 10.21 5.61 7.95
CA LYS A 43 10.49 4.61 8.99
C LYS A 43 9.20 3.96 9.47
N SER A 44 8.64 3.06 8.65
CA SER A 44 7.39 2.34 8.95
C SER A 44 7.39 1.58 10.29
N GLU A 45 8.56 1.27 10.83
CA GLU A 45 8.75 0.52 12.08
C GLU A 45 8.65 1.41 13.32
N GLU A 46 8.85 2.73 13.16
CA GLU A 46 8.80 3.71 14.25
C GLU A 46 7.44 4.42 14.34
N GLU A 47 6.55 4.19 13.36
CA GLU A 47 5.22 4.83 13.31
C GLU A 47 4.10 3.86 13.67
N THR A 48 3.22 4.31 14.56
CA THR A 48 1.94 3.63 14.82
C THR A 48 0.92 3.96 13.73
N TYR A 49 -0.22 3.25 13.73
CA TYR A 49 -1.29 3.43 12.75
C TYR A 49 -1.74 4.90 12.67
N GLU A 50 -2.16 5.50 13.78
CA GLU A 50 -2.77 6.82 13.82
C GLU A 50 -1.85 7.95 13.31
N PRO A 51 -0.58 8.09 13.76
CA PRO A 51 0.32 9.14 13.27
C PRO A 51 0.61 9.02 11.77
N SER A 52 0.87 7.80 11.28
CA SER A 52 1.13 7.59 9.86
C SER A 52 -0.10 7.96 9.02
N HIS A 53 -1.29 7.52 9.44
CA HIS A 53 -2.53 7.80 8.74
C HIS A 53 -2.87 9.30 8.74
N ASN A 54 -2.64 9.98 9.86
CA ASN A 54 -2.82 11.43 9.98
C ASN A 54 -1.80 12.18 9.11
N ALA A 55 -0.55 11.75 9.06
CA ALA A 55 0.48 12.38 8.21
C ALA A 55 0.10 12.28 6.73
N PHE A 56 -0.33 11.11 6.26
CA PHE A 56 -0.77 10.92 4.87
C PHE A 56 -2.06 11.68 4.56
N ARG A 57 -3.06 11.68 5.45
CA ARG A 57 -4.30 12.46 5.25
C ARG A 57 -4.07 13.97 5.27
N THR A 58 -3.12 14.43 6.08
CA THR A 58 -2.73 15.85 6.10
C THR A 58 -2.03 16.22 4.79
N ALA A 59 -1.08 15.40 4.33
CA ALA A 59 -0.35 15.63 3.08
C ALA A 59 -1.23 15.59 1.83
N PHE A 60 -2.21 14.68 1.83
CA PHE A 60 -3.11 14.40 0.71
C PHE A 60 -4.58 14.52 1.17
N PRO A 61 -5.09 15.75 1.41
CA PRO A 61 -6.43 15.97 1.95
C PRO A 61 -7.54 15.51 1.00
N GLN A 62 -7.29 15.53 -0.31
CA GLN A 62 -8.19 14.99 -1.33
C GLN A 62 -8.10 13.45 -1.47
N GLY A 63 -7.24 12.82 -0.68
CA GLY A 63 -6.97 11.39 -0.72
C GLY A 63 -5.74 11.03 -1.58
N PHE A 64 -5.30 9.79 -1.40
CA PHE A 64 -4.19 9.19 -2.11
C PHE A 64 -4.68 7.92 -2.79
N ALA A 65 -5.23 8.09 -3.99
CA ALA A 65 -5.95 7.08 -4.73
C ALA A 65 -5.05 5.88 -5.06
N TRP A 66 -5.65 4.71 -5.22
CA TRP A 66 -5.01 3.50 -5.70
C TRP A 66 -5.79 2.94 -6.89
N GLU A 67 -5.10 2.59 -7.96
CA GLU A 67 -5.73 1.98 -9.13
C GLU A 67 -4.86 0.92 -9.78
N VAL A 68 -5.51 -0.05 -10.43
CA VAL A 68 -4.84 -1.04 -11.27
C VAL A 68 -4.70 -0.48 -12.68
N ILE A 69 -3.46 -0.34 -13.14
CA ILE A 69 -3.14 0.16 -14.48
C ILE A 69 -3.22 -0.98 -15.51
N LYS A 70 -2.75 -2.18 -15.14
CA LYS A 70 -2.72 -3.34 -16.04
C LYS A 70 -2.64 -4.64 -15.27
N ALA A 71 -3.42 -5.64 -15.67
CA ALA A 71 -3.21 -7.03 -15.27
C ALA A 71 -2.41 -7.78 -16.36
N TYR A 72 -1.36 -8.50 -15.95
CA TYR A 72 -0.49 -9.29 -16.82
C TYR A 72 -0.86 -10.77 -16.85
N SER A 73 -1.57 -11.27 -15.84
CA SER A 73 -1.98 -12.67 -15.77
C SER A 73 -3.39 -12.83 -15.20
N ARG A 74 -3.94 -14.05 -15.32
CA ARG A 74 -5.28 -14.43 -14.88
C ARG A 74 -5.21 -15.24 -13.59
N PRO A 75 -6.32 -15.40 -12.83
CA PRO A 75 -6.38 -16.30 -11.69
C PRO A 75 -5.86 -17.72 -12.01
N PRO A 76 -5.29 -18.45 -11.03
CA PRO A 76 -5.29 -18.12 -9.60
C PRO A 76 -4.14 -17.20 -9.17
N VAL A 77 -3.22 -16.81 -10.05
CA VAL A 77 -2.10 -15.90 -9.71
C VAL A 77 -2.12 -14.71 -10.66
N ILE A 78 -2.49 -13.55 -10.15
CA ILE A 78 -2.61 -12.30 -10.90
C ILE A 78 -1.39 -11.43 -10.61
N CYS A 79 -0.57 -11.18 -11.62
CA CYS A 79 0.45 -10.14 -11.63
C CYS A 79 -0.18 -8.87 -12.23
N TYR A 80 0.00 -7.72 -11.58
CA TYR A 80 -0.58 -6.46 -12.03
C TYR A 80 0.34 -5.27 -11.74
N LYS A 81 0.26 -4.25 -12.59
CA LYS A 81 0.82 -2.92 -12.35
C LYS A 81 -0.25 -2.05 -11.71
N PHE A 82 0.12 -1.34 -10.65
CA PHE A 82 -0.76 -0.37 -9.98
C PHE A 82 -0.10 1.00 -9.92
N ARG A 83 -0.93 2.01 -9.63
CA ARG A 83 -0.51 3.38 -9.34
C ARG A 83 -1.14 3.84 -8.03
N HIS A 84 -0.36 4.53 -7.21
CA HIS A 84 -0.86 5.41 -6.17
C HIS A 84 -0.62 6.87 -6.58
N TRP A 85 -1.58 7.76 -6.34
CA TRP A 85 -1.42 9.16 -6.67
C TRP A 85 -2.31 10.09 -5.83
N GLY A 86 -1.90 11.35 -5.67
CA GLY A 86 -2.70 12.40 -5.03
C GLY A 86 -2.03 13.78 -5.12
N TYR A 87 -2.81 14.83 -4.89
CA TYR A 87 -2.30 16.20 -4.87
C TYR A 87 -1.62 16.51 -3.53
N PHE A 88 -0.36 16.94 -3.58
CA PHE A 88 0.42 17.24 -2.38
C PHE A 88 0.11 18.66 -1.87
N GLU A 89 -0.95 18.75 -1.07
CA GLU A 89 -1.57 20.01 -0.66
C GLU A 89 -1.45 20.32 0.82
N GLY A 90 -0.89 19.41 1.62
CA GLY A 90 -0.55 19.68 3.00
C GLY A 90 0.92 19.40 3.30
N PRO A 91 1.43 19.90 4.44
CA PRO A 91 2.81 19.65 4.84
C PRO A 91 3.00 18.16 5.16
N PHE A 92 4.21 17.64 4.88
CA PHE A 92 4.57 16.27 5.23
C PHE A 92 6.00 16.22 5.77
N LYS A 93 6.18 15.87 7.05
CA LYS A 93 7.50 15.64 7.68
C LYS A 93 8.55 16.74 7.38
N GLY A 94 8.15 18.02 7.48
CA GLY A 94 9.04 19.15 7.22
C GLY A 94 9.15 19.57 5.75
N HIS A 95 8.52 18.84 4.82
CA HIS A 95 8.37 19.25 3.44
C HIS A 95 7.13 20.12 3.27
N ALA A 96 7.32 21.28 2.63
CA ALA A 96 6.23 22.18 2.25
C ALA A 96 5.41 21.56 1.10
N LEU A 97 4.10 21.84 1.09
CA LEU A 97 3.21 21.47 0.00
C LEU A 97 3.70 22.05 -1.34
N THR A 98 3.52 21.31 -2.44
CA THR A 98 3.88 21.77 -3.80
C THR A 98 2.67 22.02 -4.69
N ARG A 99 1.49 21.49 -4.32
CA ARG A 99 0.27 21.42 -5.14
C ARG A 99 0.42 20.60 -6.43
N GLU A 100 1.51 19.87 -6.57
CA GLU A 100 1.72 18.96 -7.68
C GLU A 100 1.16 17.58 -7.36
N VAL A 101 0.95 16.78 -8.40
CA VAL A 101 0.60 15.37 -8.25
C VAL A 101 1.85 14.60 -7.84
N VAL A 102 1.78 13.95 -6.68
CA VAL A 102 2.76 12.93 -6.30
C VAL A 102 2.17 11.59 -6.70
N GLU A 103 2.92 10.82 -7.50
CA GLU A 103 2.53 9.48 -7.90
C GLU A 103 3.69 8.49 -7.84
N PHE A 104 3.36 7.23 -7.62
CA PHE A 104 4.30 6.14 -7.81
C PHE A 104 3.61 4.91 -8.40
N TYR A 105 4.42 4.09 -9.04
CA TYR A 105 3.97 2.84 -9.65
C TYR A 105 4.63 1.66 -8.96
N GLY A 106 3.90 0.55 -8.90
CA GLY A 106 4.43 -0.71 -8.41
C GLY A 106 3.88 -1.89 -9.18
N ILE A 107 4.47 -3.06 -8.92
CA ILE A 107 3.97 -4.35 -9.36
C ILE A 107 3.52 -5.14 -8.14
N GLY A 108 2.33 -5.74 -8.22
CA GLY A 108 1.81 -6.66 -7.22
C GLY A 108 1.58 -8.04 -7.82
N VAL A 109 1.75 -9.07 -6.99
CA VAL A 109 1.35 -10.45 -7.32
C VAL A 109 0.36 -10.91 -6.26
N MET A 110 -0.86 -11.24 -6.70
CA MET A 110 -1.94 -11.71 -5.83
C MET A 110 -2.33 -13.13 -6.20
N LYS A 111 -2.31 -14.03 -5.21
CA LYS A 111 -2.86 -15.38 -5.33
C LYS A 111 -4.31 -15.39 -4.85
N VAL A 112 -5.24 -15.77 -5.72
CA VAL A 112 -6.68 -15.86 -5.43
C VAL A 112 -7.05 -17.33 -5.27
N CYS A 113 -7.69 -17.67 -4.15
CA CYS A 113 -8.21 -19.01 -3.92
C CYS A 113 -9.49 -19.25 -4.75
N PRO A 114 -9.64 -20.41 -5.44
CA PRO A 114 -10.80 -20.70 -6.28
C PRO A 114 -12.15 -20.59 -5.58
N LYS A 115 -12.20 -20.83 -4.25
CA LYS A 115 -13.43 -20.73 -3.44
C LYS A 115 -13.92 -19.29 -3.24
N GLU A 116 -13.11 -18.27 -3.51
CA GLU A 116 -13.51 -16.87 -3.41
C GLU A 116 -14.07 -16.32 -4.74
N ARG A 117 -14.23 -17.19 -5.75
CA ARG A 117 -14.85 -16.87 -7.04
C ARG A 117 -16.37 -16.95 -6.96
N THR A 118 -16.99 -16.26 -6.01
CA THR A 118 -18.45 -16.08 -5.99
C THR A 118 -18.83 -14.87 -6.86
N GLN A 119 -19.37 -15.20 -8.04
CA GLN A 119 -20.23 -14.43 -8.94
C GLN A 119 -19.94 -12.94 -9.15
N SER A 120 -19.38 -12.63 -10.32
CA SER A 120 -19.87 -11.52 -11.13
C SER A 120 -20.66 -12.15 -12.28
N SER A 121 -21.96 -12.35 -12.06
CA SER A 121 -22.92 -12.58 -13.14
C SER A 121 -23.15 -11.23 -13.81
N TYR A 122 -22.93 -11.13 -15.11
CA TYR A 122 -23.56 -10.08 -15.93
C TYR A 122 -25.05 -10.38 -16.06
#